data_AF-A0A1L7JN87-F1
#
_entry.id   AF-A0A1L7JN87-F1
#
_cell.length_a   1.000
_cell.length_b   1.000
_cell.length_c   1.000
_cell.angle_alpha   90.00
_cell.angle_beta   90.00
_cell.angle_gamma   90.00
#
_symmetry.space_group_name_H-M   'P 1'
#
loop_
_entity.id
_entity.type
_entity.pdbx_description
1 polymer ?
#
loop_
_entity_poly.entity_id
_entity_poly.type
_entity_poly.pdbx_seq_one_letter_code
_entity_poly.pdbx_strand_id
1 'polypeptide(L)' 'MMKNKHLAKAVAQQKFYEFRIKLEHKCKLFGVELRIVDRFYPSSKLCSCCGNIKRI' A
#
# COMPACT_ATOMS: atom_id res chain seq x y z
N MET A 1 -2.42 -10.84 4.50
CA MET A 1 -1.38 -10.33 5.43
C MET A 1 -1.59 -10.74 6.89
N MET A 2 -2.79 -11.15 7.33
CA MET A 2 -3.03 -11.51 8.73
C MET A 2 -2.88 -13.00 9.07
N LYS A 3 -2.58 -13.86 8.09
CA LYS A 3 -2.46 -15.32 8.30
C LYS A 3 -1.16 -15.73 9.02
N ASN A 4 -0.12 -14.89 8.99
CA ASN A 4 1.16 -15.20 9.64
C ASN A 4 1.10 -14.78 11.12
N LYS A 5 1.09 -15.75 12.04
CA LYS A 5 0.98 -15.52 13.49
C LYS A 5 2.11 -14.65 14.06
N HIS A 6 3.32 -14.74 13.52
CA HIS A 6 4.46 -13.97 14.00
C HIS A 6 4.40 -12.50 13.56
N LEU A 7 3.86 -12.22 12.38
CA LEU A 7 3.82 -10.87 11.81
C LEU A 7 2.49 -10.14 12.04
N ALA A 8 1.40 -10.86 12.31
CA ALA A 8 0.05 -10.28 12.41
C ALA A 8 -0.04 -9.14 13.43
N LYS A 9 0.60 -9.27 14.60
CA LYS A 9 0.61 -8.23 15.63
C LYS A 9 1.29 -6.95 15.15
N ALA A 10 2.48 -7.07 14.57
CA ALA A 10 3.23 -5.93 14.05
C ALA A 10 2.49 -5.23 12.90
N VAL A 11 1.86 -6.01 11.99
CA VAL A 11 1.05 -5.51 10.87
C VAL A 11 -0.18 -4.74 11.36
N ALA A 12 -0.89 -5.27 12.38
CA ALA A 12 -2.06 -4.58 12.93
C ALA A 12 -1.71 -3.24 13.58
N GLN A 13 -0.56 -3.15 14.24
CA GLN A 13 -0.08 -1.93 14.91
C GLN A 13 0.26 -0.79 13.93
N GLN A 14 0.50 -1.08 12.65
CA GLN A 14 0.79 -0.03 11.65
C GLN A 14 -0.44 0.81 11.28
N LYS A 15 -1.66 0.34 11.54
CA LYS A 15 -2.91 1.07 11.30
C LYS A 15 -3.04 1.67 9.89
N PHE A 16 -2.76 0.88 8.85
CA PHE A 16 -2.78 1.33 7.45
C PHE A 16 -4.08 2.04 7.01
N TYR A 17 -5.23 1.68 7.59
CA TYR A 17 -6.50 2.36 7.31
C TYR A 17 -6.52 3.80 7.80
N GLU A 18 -6.14 4.04 9.06
CA GLU A 18 -6.02 5.40 9.60
C GLU A 18 -4.96 6.22 8.83
N PHE A 19 -3.85 5.58 8.47
CA PHE A 19 -2.81 6.20 7.64
C PHE A 19 -3.36 6.69 6.31
N ARG A 20 -4.14 5.86 5.60
CA ARG A 20 -4.79 6.24 4.34
C ARG A 20 -5.72 7.44 4.51
N ILE A 21 -6.57 7.45 5.53
CA ILE A 21 -7.50 8.57 5.78
C ILE A 21 -6.73 9.88 6.00
N LYS A 22 -5.68 9.84 6.83
CA LYS A 22 -4.85 11.02 7.09
C LYS A 22 -4.17 11.52 5.82
N LEU A 23 -3.65 10.61 5.00
CA LEU A 23 -3.01 10.95 3.73
C LEU A 23 -4.01 11.58 2.77
N GLU A 24 -5.19 10.98 2.59
CA GLU A 24 -6.25 11.51 1.72
C GLU A 24 -6.69 12.91 2.15
N HIS A 25 -6.88 13.13 3.45
CA HIS A 25 -7.21 14.45 3.98
C HIS A 25 -6.12 15.48 3.67
N LYS A 26 -4.84 15.13 3.86
CA LYS A 26 -3.72 16.02 3.55
C LYS A 26 -3.61 16.31 2.05
N CYS A 27 -3.71 15.29 1.20
CA CYS A 27 -3.72 15.45 -0.25
C CYS A 27 -4.84 16.38 -0.71
N LYS A 28 -6.05 16.23 -0.16
CA LYS A 28 -7.19 17.12 -0.44
C LYS A 28 -6.91 18.56 -0.03
N LEU A 29 -6.29 18.79 1.14
CA LEU A 29 -5.93 20.13 1.61
C LEU A 29 -4.90 20.82 0.71
N PHE A 30 -3.91 20.07 0.21
CA PHE A 30 -2.85 20.63 -0.63
C PHE A 30 -3.15 20.58 -2.13
N GLY A 31 -4.32 20.06 -2.53
CA GLY A 31 -4.67 19.89 -3.95
C GLY A 31 -3.80 18.86 -4.68
N VAL A 32 -3.22 17.90 -3.96
CA VAL A 32 -2.34 16.84 -4.53
C VAL A 32 -3.18 15.64 -4.94
N GLU A 33 -2.95 15.11 -6.15
CA GLU A 33 -3.59 13.89 -6.62
C GLU A 33 -3.11 12.67 -5.81
N LEU A 34 -4.05 11.92 -5.23
CA LEU A 34 -3.77 10.66 -4.54
C LEU A 34 -4.36 9.49 -5.35
N ARG A 35 -3.50 8.63 -5.90
CA ARG A 35 -3.90 7.41 -6.60
C ARG A 35 -3.83 6.20 -5.68
N ILE A 36 -4.99 5.58 -5.43
CA ILE A 36 -5.09 4.33 -4.67
C ILE A 36 -5.14 3.17 -5.66
N VAL A 37 -4.17 2.25 -5.56
CA VAL A 37 -4.12 1.03 -6.36
C VAL A 37 -4.79 -0.13 -5.64
N ASP A 38 -5.08 -1.20 -6.38
CA ASP A 38 -5.64 -2.43 -5.81
C ASP A 38 -4.72 -3.05 -4.74
N ARG A 39 -5.31 -3.76 -3.78
CA ARG A 39 -4.60 -4.41 -2.68
C ARG A 39 -3.56 -5.42 -3.15
N PHE A 40 -3.80 -6.09 -4.28
CA PHE A 40 -2.91 -7.09 -4.87
C PHE A 40 -2.11 -6.52 -6.04
N TYR A 41 -2.02 -5.19 -6.16
CA TYR A 41 -1.15 -4.54 -7.13
C TYR A 41 0.31 -5.02 -6.95
N PRO A 42 0.98 -5.51 -8.01
CA PRO A 42 2.26 -6.19 -7.91
C PRO A 42 3.44 -5.20 -7.77
N SER A 43 3.36 -4.21 -6.88
CA SER A 43 4.35 -3.13 -6.76
C SER A 43 5.78 -3.64 -6.52
N SER A 44 5.94 -4.68 -5.70
CA SER A 44 7.26 -5.27 -5.41
C SER A 44 7.74 -6.27 -6.46
N LYS A 45 6.88 -6.63 -7.43
CA LYS A 45 7.19 -7.58 -8.52
C LYS A 45 7.27 -6.91 -9.88
N LEU A 46 6.84 -5.66 -10.00
CA LEU A 46 6.87 -4.86 -11.21
C LEU A 46 8.25 -4.22 -11.39
N CYS A 47 8.91 -4.51 -12.50
CA CYS A 47 10.17 -3.84 -12.84
C CYS A 47 9.92 -2.39 -13.23
N SER A 48 10.57 -1.44 -12.56
CA SER A 48 10.48 -0.01 -12.92
C SER A 48 11.13 0.31 -14.26
N CYS A 49 12.08 -0.49 -14.73
CA CYS A 49 12.79 -0.25 -15.99
C CYS A 49 11.97 -0.73 -17.21
N CYS A 50 11.36 -1.91 -17.11
CA CYS A 50 10.75 -2.56 -18.28
C CYS A 50 9.27 -2.95 -18.10
N GLY A 51 8.65 -2.69 -16.94
CA GLY A 51 7.26 -3.04 -16.68
C GLY A 51 6.96 -4.53 -16.57
N ASN A 52 7.97 -5.40 -16.64
CA ASN A 52 7.77 -6.84 -16.49
C ASN A 52 7.37 -7.19 -15.06
N ILE A 53 6.36 -8.08 -14.91
CA ILE A 53 5.90 -8.56 -13.61
C ILE A 53 6.50 -9.95 -13.39
N LYS A 54 7.31 -10.10 -12.33
CA LYS A 54 7.86 -11.41 -11.93
C LYS A 54 6.72 -12.34 -11.51
N ARG A 55 6.37 -13.29 -12.37
CA ARG A 55 5.45 -14.39 -12.05
C ARG A 55 6.25 -15.47 -11.31
N ILE A 56 5.80 -15.82 -10.11
CA ILE A 56 6.34 -16.90 -9.25
C ILE A 56 5.22 -17.92 -9.15
#